data_AF-A0A820YYM4-F1
#
_entry.id   AF-A0A820YYM4-F1
#
_cell.length_a   1.000
_cell.length_b   1.000
_cell.length_c   1.000
_cell.angle_alpha   90.00
_cell.angle_beta   90.00
_cell.angle_gamma   90.00
#
_symmetry.space_group_name_H-M   'P 1'
#
loop_
_entity.id
_entity.type
_entity.pdbx_description
1 polymer ?
#
loop_
_entity_poly.entity_id
_entity_poly.type
_entity_poly.pdbx_seq_one_letter_code
_entity_poly.pdbx_strand_id
1 'polypeptide(L)'
;IEDGVRDHLTDILFDKLYETFVLEIDAIDNGVDIGENMKYKIHTNLSTRVGYFNPAWNDHNPLEKEETGFKQAMEMIGQEFLGKFHYYIHQWWPARALLEKAIAKRFETDPSGSIIVLECSSPWRDHLFDIEKEQKETLGDTIKYVIYPDASKSWRIQAVPLSNKSFENRLSLPKQWQGLRDDDLSAKANIPGCIFIHASGFIGGNATYDGALAMARRSLELANADSLNNKRKSED
;
A
#
# COMPACT_ATOMS: atom_id res chain seq x y z
N ILE A 1 -8.96 -35.55 -8.20
CA ILE A 1 -8.34 -34.21 -8.27
C ILE A 1 -6.86 -34.50 -8.11
N GLU A 2 -6.10 -34.47 -9.20
CA GLU A 2 -4.67 -34.79 -9.16
C GLU A 2 -3.96 -33.77 -8.27
N ASP A 3 -3.43 -34.25 -7.13
CA ASP A 3 -2.35 -33.60 -6.41
C ASP A 3 -1.16 -33.45 -7.37
N GLY A 4 -0.71 -32.23 -7.69
CA GLY A 4 0.53 -32.14 -8.48
C GLY A 4 1.08 -30.80 -8.91
N VAL A 5 0.26 -29.77 -9.15
CA VAL A 5 0.78 -28.42 -9.47
C VAL A 5 -0.15 -27.37 -8.90
N ARG A 6 0.20 -26.83 -7.73
CA ARG A 6 -0.41 -25.57 -7.26
C ARG A 6 0.10 -24.47 -8.18
N ASP A 7 -0.81 -23.79 -8.87
CA ASP A 7 -0.44 -22.65 -9.71
C ASP A 7 0.11 -21.53 -8.81
N HIS A 8 1.17 -20.83 -9.25
CA HIS A 8 1.85 -19.80 -8.45
C HIS A 8 0.89 -18.70 -7.98
N LEU A 9 -0.10 -18.35 -8.83
CA LEU A 9 -1.16 -17.43 -8.46
C LEU A 9 -2.03 -17.97 -7.32
N THR A 10 -2.32 -19.26 -7.33
CA THR A 10 -3.13 -19.89 -6.26
C THR A 10 -2.43 -19.79 -4.91
N ASP A 11 -1.12 -20.01 -4.86
CA ASP A 11 -0.35 -19.87 -3.62
C ASP A 11 -0.32 -18.42 -3.13
N ILE A 12 -0.10 -17.45 -4.04
CA ILE A 12 -0.13 -16.02 -3.69
C ILE A 12 -1.51 -15.60 -3.15
N LEU A 13 -2.59 -16.01 -3.83
CA LEU A 13 -3.94 -15.71 -3.38
C LEU A 13 -4.25 -16.38 -2.04
N PHE A 14 -3.81 -17.62 -1.86
CA PHE A 14 -3.94 -18.33 -0.58
C PHE A 14 -3.25 -17.56 0.54
N ASP A 15 -1.98 -17.19 0.37
CA ASP A 15 -1.22 -16.46 1.39
C ASP A 15 -1.87 -15.12 1.73
N LYS A 16 -2.31 -14.36 0.71
CA LYS A 16 -2.98 -13.07 0.94
C LYS A 16 -4.32 -13.21 1.65
N LEU A 17 -5.12 -14.21 1.29
CA LEU A 17 -6.41 -14.46 1.96
C LEU A 17 -6.21 -15.01 3.37
N TYR A 18 -5.23 -15.87 3.57
CA TYR A 18 -4.91 -16.37 4.89
C TYR A 18 -4.43 -15.22 5.78
N GLU A 19 -3.40 -14.48 5.38
CA GLU A 19 -2.84 -13.37 6.16
C GLU A 19 -3.89 -12.30 6.51
N THR A 20 -4.76 -11.95 5.56
CA THR A 20 -5.65 -10.80 5.72
C THR A 20 -7.08 -11.13 6.13
N PHE A 21 -7.50 -12.40 6.11
CA PHE A 21 -8.85 -12.81 6.48
C PHE A 21 -8.88 -13.95 7.49
N VAL A 22 -8.14 -15.04 7.22
CA VAL A 22 -8.23 -16.25 8.04
C VAL A 22 -7.40 -16.15 9.32
N LEU A 23 -6.21 -15.52 9.26
CA LEU A 23 -5.26 -15.47 10.36
C LEU A 23 -5.83 -14.81 11.62
N GLU A 24 -6.64 -13.75 11.46
CA GLU A 24 -7.33 -13.11 12.60
C GLU A 24 -8.31 -14.08 13.28
N ILE A 25 -9.05 -14.86 12.49
CA ILE A 25 -10.02 -15.84 12.99
C ILE A 25 -9.28 -16.95 13.75
N ASP A 26 -8.22 -17.49 13.14
CA ASP A 26 -7.40 -18.57 13.70
C ASP A 26 -6.71 -18.13 15.00
N ALA A 27 -6.18 -16.90 15.05
CA ALA A 27 -5.60 -16.33 16.25
C ALA A 27 -6.65 -16.21 17.39
N ILE A 28 -7.84 -15.68 17.09
CA ILE A 28 -8.91 -15.54 18.09
C ILE A 28 -9.36 -16.91 18.62
N ASP A 29 -9.55 -17.90 17.74
CA ASP A 29 -9.99 -19.25 18.12
C ASP A 29 -8.97 -19.95 19.03
N ASN A 30 -7.68 -19.74 18.76
CA ASN A 30 -6.58 -20.26 19.57
C ASN A 30 -6.23 -19.40 20.79
N GLY A 31 -7.00 -18.35 21.09
CA GLY A 31 -6.77 -17.48 22.26
C GLY A 31 -5.50 -16.64 22.17
N VAL A 32 -5.02 -16.36 20.96
CA VAL A 32 -3.84 -15.51 20.72
C VAL A 32 -4.26 -14.04 20.72
N ASP A 33 -3.67 -13.27 21.63
CA ASP A 33 -3.89 -11.82 21.69
C ASP A 33 -3.20 -11.11 20.51
N ILE A 34 -3.86 -10.05 20.01
CA ILE A 34 -3.31 -9.19 18.94
C ILE A 34 -2.01 -8.45 19.36
N GLY A 35 -1.77 -8.31 20.66
CA GLY A 35 -0.57 -7.71 21.20
C GLY A 35 -0.59 -7.59 22.72
N GLU A 36 0.57 -7.31 23.31
CA GLU A 36 0.71 -7.09 24.74
C GLU A 36 0.21 -5.69 25.15
N ASN A 37 -0.31 -5.56 26.38
CA ASN A 37 -0.68 -4.28 26.99
C ASN A 37 -1.69 -3.42 26.18
N MET A 38 -2.66 -4.07 25.55
CA MET A 38 -3.71 -3.41 24.76
C MET A 38 -4.47 -2.34 25.57
N LYS A 39 -4.53 -1.11 25.05
CA LYS A 39 -5.26 0.02 25.68
C LYS A 39 -6.78 -0.07 25.51
N TYR A 40 -7.24 -0.82 24.52
CA TYR A 40 -8.65 -1.05 24.21
C TYR A 40 -8.83 -2.43 23.58
N LYS A 41 -10.06 -2.94 23.60
CA LYS A 41 -10.42 -4.22 22.96
C LYS A 41 -11.19 -3.98 21.68
N ILE A 42 -10.91 -4.77 20.65
CA ILE A 42 -11.67 -4.76 19.39
C ILE A 42 -12.86 -5.69 19.55
N HIS A 43 -14.08 -5.14 19.43
CA HIS A 43 -15.34 -5.86 19.56
C HIS A 43 -16.11 -5.99 18.23
N THR A 44 -15.44 -5.72 17.11
CA THR A 44 -16.05 -5.68 15.78
C THR A 44 -15.40 -6.66 14.80
N ASN A 45 -14.60 -7.61 15.28
CA ASN A 45 -14.00 -8.67 14.44
C ASN A 45 -15.07 -9.62 13.88
N LEU A 46 -14.69 -10.43 12.89
CA LEU A 46 -15.62 -11.35 12.23
C LEU A 46 -16.26 -12.34 13.22
N SER A 47 -15.48 -12.96 14.11
CA SER A 47 -15.98 -13.91 15.10
C SER A 47 -17.03 -13.30 16.03
N THR A 48 -16.85 -12.04 16.43
CA THR A 48 -17.82 -11.29 17.25
C THR A 48 -19.10 -11.01 16.48
N ARG A 49 -18.99 -10.60 15.21
CA ARG A 49 -20.15 -10.34 14.35
C ARG A 49 -20.94 -11.60 14.04
N VAL A 50 -20.25 -12.73 13.84
CA VAL A 50 -20.87 -14.05 13.74
C VAL A 50 -21.64 -14.37 15.02
N GLY A 51 -21.06 -14.07 16.19
CA GLY A 51 -21.71 -14.25 17.49
C GLY A 51 -23.02 -13.46 17.66
N TYR A 52 -23.25 -12.36 16.93
CA TYR A 52 -24.52 -11.62 16.96
C TYR A 52 -25.70 -12.39 16.35
N PHE A 53 -25.42 -13.44 15.59
CA PHE A 53 -26.46 -14.33 15.04
C PHE A 53 -26.79 -15.50 15.97
N ASN A 54 -26.06 -15.68 17.07
CA ASN A 54 -26.41 -16.69 18.05
C ASN A 54 -27.75 -16.35 18.73
N PRO A 55 -28.57 -17.35 19.08
CA PRO A 55 -29.76 -17.12 19.90
C PRO A 55 -29.39 -16.41 21.19
N ALA A 56 -30.25 -15.48 21.61
CA ALA A 56 -30.13 -14.88 22.91
C ALA A 56 -30.38 -15.95 23.99
N TRP A 57 -29.72 -15.81 25.14
CA TRP A 57 -29.89 -16.76 26.26
C TRP A 57 -31.35 -16.87 26.75
N ASN A 58 -32.17 -15.85 26.46
CA ASN A 58 -33.58 -15.75 26.84
C ASN A 58 -34.54 -15.93 25.65
N ASP A 59 -34.09 -16.50 24.53
CA ASP A 59 -34.99 -16.84 23.41
C ASP A 59 -35.91 -18.01 23.77
N HIS A 60 -37.20 -17.88 23.42
CA HIS A 60 -38.20 -18.91 23.68
C HIS A 60 -38.19 -20.06 22.66
N ASN A 61 -37.48 -19.91 21.54
CA ASN A 61 -37.29 -20.95 20.54
C ASN A 61 -35.84 -20.97 19.99
N PRO A 62 -34.85 -21.39 20.81
CA PRO A 62 -33.44 -21.26 20.48
C PRO A 62 -33.02 -22.09 19.27
N LEU A 63 -33.61 -23.28 19.06
CA LEU A 63 -33.24 -24.17 17.95
C LEU A 63 -33.60 -23.58 16.57
N GLU A 64 -34.79 -22.98 16.44
CA GLU A 64 -35.19 -22.31 15.20
C GLU A 64 -34.33 -21.07 14.92
N LYS A 65 -34.00 -20.33 15.99
CA LYS A 65 -33.12 -19.16 15.93
C LYS A 65 -31.69 -19.54 15.55
N GLU A 66 -31.20 -20.67 16.02
CA GLU A 66 -29.86 -21.18 15.71
C GLU A 66 -29.72 -21.46 14.21
N GLU A 67 -30.66 -22.20 13.61
CA GLU A 67 -30.64 -22.50 12.17
C GLU A 67 -30.75 -21.23 11.31
N THR A 68 -31.60 -20.29 11.72
CA THR A 68 -31.76 -19.01 11.02
C THR A 68 -30.48 -18.17 11.13
N GLY A 69 -29.92 -18.07 12.34
CA GLY A 69 -28.70 -17.32 12.62
C GLY A 69 -27.49 -17.91 11.89
N PHE A 70 -27.36 -19.24 11.85
CA PHE A 70 -26.32 -19.93 11.09
C PHE A 70 -26.36 -19.55 9.61
N LYS A 71 -27.54 -19.54 8.97
CA LYS A 71 -27.68 -19.11 7.57
C LYS A 71 -27.30 -17.65 7.36
N GLN A 72 -27.70 -16.76 8.28
CA GLN A 72 -27.34 -15.35 8.22
C GLN A 72 -25.83 -15.12 8.38
N ALA A 73 -25.20 -15.86 9.30
CA ALA A 73 -23.75 -15.82 9.50
C ALA A 73 -23.00 -16.34 8.27
N MET A 74 -23.43 -17.47 7.68
CA MET A 74 -22.83 -18.01 6.45
C MET A 74 -22.91 -17.03 5.29
N GLU A 75 -24.08 -16.40 5.07
CA GLU A 75 -24.27 -15.39 4.03
C GLU A 75 -23.30 -14.22 4.23
N MET A 76 -23.23 -13.67 5.44
CA MET A 76 -22.34 -12.55 5.77
C MET A 76 -20.86 -12.91 5.56
N ILE A 77 -20.40 -14.04 6.11
CA ILE A 77 -19.02 -14.49 5.98
C ILE A 77 -18.69 -14.76 4.50
N GLY A 78 -19.60 -15.42 3.78
CA GLY A 78 -19.45 -15.73 2.36
C GLY A 78 -19.28 -14.46 1.52
N GLN A 79 -20.10 -13.45 1.75
CA GLN A 79 -19.99 -12.15 1.08
C GLN A 79 -18.66 -11.45 1.38
N GLU A 80 -18.23 -11.43 2.64
CA GLU A 80 -16.95 -10.80 3.02
C GLU A 80 -15.74 -11.53 2.42
N PHE A 81 -15.74 -12.86 2.48
CA PHE A 81 -14.68 -13.69 1.90
C PHE A 81 -14.60 -13.50 0.38
N LEU A 82 -15.72 -13.62 -0.32
CA LEU A 82 -15.77 -13.43 -1.77
C LEU A 82 -15.38 -12.01 -2.17
N GLY A 83 -15.77 -11.00 -1.39
CA GLY A 83 -15.33 -9.62 -1.60
C GLY A 83 -13.81 -9.49 -1.57
N LYS A 84 -13.13 -10.08 -0.58
CA LYS A 84 -11.67 -10.10 -0.50
C LYS A 84 -11.04 -10.93 -1.63
N PHE A 85 -11.58 -12.10 -1.93
CA PHE A 85 -11.11 -12.94 -3.02
C PHE A 85 -11.17 -12.19 -4.36
N HIS A 86 -12.32 -11.59 -4.69
CA HIS A 86 -12.51 -10.81 -5.91
C HIS A 86 -11.61 -9.57 -5.96
N TYR A 87 -11.39 -8.90 -4.84
CA TYR A 87 -10.40 -7.81 -4.77
C TYR A 87 -9.00 -8.32 -5.13
N TYR A 88 -8.54 -9.41 -4.52
CA TYR A 88 -7.18 -9.90 -4.75
C TYR A 88 -6.96 -10.39 -6.18
N ILE A 89 -7.92 -11.13 -6.76
CA ILE A 89 -7.77 -11.70 -8.10
C ILE A 89 -8.04 -10.68 -9.23
N HIS A 90 -8.98 -9.76 -9.06
CA HIS A 90 -9.40 -8.85 -10.14
C HIS A 90 -8.85 -7.42 -10.02
N GLN A 91 -8.36 -7.00 -8.85
CA GLN A 91 -7.85 -5.63 -8.64
C GLN A 91 -6.39 -5.62 -8.21
N TRP A 92 -6.05 -6.34 -7.14
CA TRP A 92 -4.70 -6.33 -6.61
C TRP A 92 -3.73 -7.07 -7.53
N TRP A 93 -4.00 -8.31 -7.92
CA TRP A 93 -3.07 -9.10 -8.73
C TRP A 93 -2.74 -8.47 -10.09
N PRO A 94 -3.72 -7.97 -10.88
CA PRO A 94 -3.41 -7.33 -12.16
C PRO A 94 -2.52 -6.10 -12.04
N ALA A 95 -2.51 -5.40 -10.89
CA ALA A 95 -1.65 -4.24 -10.66
C ALA A 95 -0.16 -4.60 -10.71
N ARG A 96 0.21 -5.85 -10.41
CA ARG A 96 1.59 -6.33 -10.48
C ARG A 96 2.18 -6.17 -11.87
N ALA A 97 1.45 -6.59 -12.90
CA ALA A 97 1.90 -6.50 -14.28
C ALA A 97 2.08 -5.03 -14.75
N LEU A 98 1.25 -4.10 -14.24
CA LEU A 98 1.42 -2.67 -14.49
C LEU A 98 2.71 -2.14 -13.85
N LEU A 99 2.99 -2.59 -12.63
CA LEU A 99 4.19 -2.19 -11.90
C LEU A 99 5.47 -2.74 -12.54
N GLU A 100 5.49 -4.01 -12.95
CA GLU A 100 6.63 -4.62 -13.66
C GLU A 100 6.96 -3.86 -14.95
N LYS A 101 5.93 -3.47 -15.72
CA LYS A 101 6.11 -2.61 -16.90
C LYS A 101 6.71 -1.25 -16.56
N ALA A 102 6.24 -0.62 -15.48
CA ALA A 102 6.77 0.67 -15.03
C ALA A 102 8.23 0.57 -14.56
N ILE A 103 8.58 -0.50 -13.85
CA ILE A 103 9.96 -0.79 -13.41
C ILE A 103 10.87 -1.04 -14.62
N ALA A 104 10.42 -1.78 -15.64
CA ALA A 104 11.20 -2.01 -16.85
C ALA A 104 11.52 -0.69 -17.59
N LYS A 105 10.55 0.23 -17.64
CA LYS A 105 10.68 1.56 -18.29
C LYS A 105 11.33 2.63 -17.40
N ARG A 106 11.80 2.30 -16.20
CA ARG A 106 12.27 3.30 -15.22
C ARG A 106 13.43 4.16 -15.73
N PHE A 107 14.34 3.59 -16.52
CA PHE A 107 15.47 4.31 -17.10
C PHE A 107 15.08 5.20 -18.30
N GLU A 108 13.99 4.86 -18.98
CA GLU A 108 13.37 5.74 -20.00
C GLU A 108 12.63 6.91 -19.34
N THR A 109 11.99 6.64 -18.20
CA THR A 109 11.29 7.64 -17.37
C THR A 109 12.28 8.65 -16.79
N ASP A 110 13.34 8.15 -16.16
CA ASP A 110 14.39 8.96 -15.59
C ASP A 110 15.73 8.22 -15.59
N PRO A 111 16.84 8.84 -16.05
CA PRO A 111 18.14 8.19 -16.10
C PRO A 111 18.64 7.64 -14.76
N SER A 112 18.17 8.16 -13.62
CA SER A 112 18.53 7.61 -12.30
C SER A 112 17.98 6.20 -12.06
N GLY A 113 16.94 5.79 -12.80
CA GLY A 113 16.18 4.58 -12.55
C GLY A 113 15.46 4.55 -11.19
N SER A 114 15.43 5.67 -10.45
CA SER A 114 14.85 5.76 -9.10
C SER A 114 13.38 6.22 -9.11
N ILE A 115 12.83 6.50 -10.30
CA ILE A 115 11.47 7.00 -10.49
C ILE A 115 10.74 6.05 -11.44
N ILE A 116 9.54 5.63 -11.04
CA ILE A 116 8.63 4.87 -11.90
C ILE A 116 7.31 5.62 -12.08
N VAL A 117 6.67 5.40 -13.23
CA VAL A 117 5.39 6.02 -13.58
C VAL A 117 4.37 4.93 -13.87
N LEU A 118 3.25 4.96 -13.18
CA LEU A 118 2.09 4.10 -13.44
C LEU A 118 1.09 4.86 -14.31
N GLU A 119 0.48 4.15 -15.27
CA GLU A 119 -0.51 4.72 -16.19
C GLU A 119 -1.85 5.03 -15.51
N CYS A 120 -2.12 4.39 -14.37
CA CYS A 120 -3.28 4.64 -13.52
C CYS A 120 -2.94 4.46 -12.04
N SER A 121 -3.80 4.97 -11.17
CA SER A 121 -3.72 4.65 -9.75
C SER A 121 -4.03 3.17 -9.53
N SER A 122 -3.11 2.44 -8.91
CA SER A 122 -3.23 1.02 -8.64
C SER A 122 -2.53 0.65 -7.32
N PRO A 123 -2.91 -0.47 -6.67
CA PRO A 123 -2.20 -0.95 -5.49
C PRO A 123 -0.80 -1.43 -5.88
N TRP A 124 0.22 -0.61 -5.65
CA TRP A 124 1.60 -0.89 -6.07
C TRP A 124 2.53 -1.29 -4.92
N ARG A 125 2.24 -0.91 -3.68
CA ARG A 125 3.18 -1.02 -2.54
C ARG A 125 3.63 -2.46 -2.31
N ASP A 126 2.70 -3.34 -1.97
CA ASP A 126 2.99 -4.76 -1.72
C ASP A 126 3.80 -5.39 -2.85
N HIS A 127 3.34 -5.20 -4.10
CA HIS A 127 4.01 -5.73 -5.29
C HIS A 127 5.43 -5.20 -5.46
N LEU A 128 5.67 -3.92 -5.16
CA LEU A 128 7.02 -3.36 -5.28
C LEU A 128 7.99 -4.11 -4.37
N PHE A 129 7.62 -4.30 -3.10
CA PHE A 129 8.49 -5.02 -2.15
C PHE A 129 8.67 -6.49 -2.50
N ASP A 130 7.63 -7.15 -3.02
CA ASP A 130 7.73 -8.54 -3.48
C ASP A 130 8.69 -8.64 -4.69
N ILE A 131 8.52 -7.77 -5.69
CA ILE A 131 9.40 -7.71 -6.87
C ILE A 131 10.84 -7.36 -6.48
N GLU A 132 11.06 -6.42 -5.56
CA GLU A 132 12.41 -6.08 -5.09
C GLU A 132 13.09 -7.23 -4.35
N LYS A 133 12.32 -8.04 -3.60
CA LYS A 133 12.83 -9.25 -2.96
C LYS A 133 13.21 -10.31 -4.01
N GLU A 134 12.36 -10.50 -5.01
CA GLU A 134 12.61 -11.43 -6.13
C GLU A 134 13.77 -10.98 -7.02
N GLN A 135 13.93 -9.67 -7.23
CA GLN A 135 14.93 -9.04 -8.10
C GLN A 135 15.99 -8.26 -7.30
N LYS A 136 16.40 -8.81 -6.14
CA LYS A 136 17.26 -8.10 -5.18
C LYS A 136 18.57 -7.59 -5.79
N GLU A 137 19.19 -8.38 -6.67
CA GLU A 137 20.48 -8.05 -7.30
C GLU A 137 20.39 -6.94 -8.37
N THR A 138 19.23 -6.79 -9.02
CA THR A 138 19.05 -5.86 -10.16
C THR A 138 18.22 -4.64 -9.84
N LEU A 139 17.30 -4.74 -8.88
CA LEU A 139 16.40 -3.67 -8.46
C LEU A 139 16.73 -3.15 -7.06
N GLY A 140 16.94 -4.04 -6.09
CA GLY A 140 17.21 -3.65 -4.70
C GLY A 140 16.20 -2.61 -4.18
N ASP A 141 16.67 -1.62 -3.41
CA ASP A 141 15.85 -0.52 -2.88
C ASP A 141 15.95 0.76 -3.74
N THR A 142 16.26 0.64 -5.03
CA THR A 142 16.60 1.77 -5.90
C THR A 142 15.42 2.69 -6.18
N ILE A 143 14.19 2.19 -6.21
CA ILE A 143 13.01 3.02 -6.47
C ILE A 143 12.74 3.92 -5.25
N LYS A 144 12.69 5.23 -5.48
CA LYS A 144 12.43 6.24 -4.44
C LYS A 144 11.07 6.91 -4.62
N TYR A 145 10.58 7.04 -5.85
CA TYR A 145 9.30 7.68 -6.15
C TYR A 145 8.45 6.89 -7.14
N VAL A 146 7.14 6.89 -6.88
CA VAL A 146 6.10 6.39 -7.77
C VAL A 146 5.21 7.56 -8.19
N ILE A 147 5.06 7.76 -9.49
CA ILE A 147 4.22 8.81 -10.08
C ILE A 147 3.00 8.16 -10.74
N TYR A 148 1.81 8.72 -10.57
CA TYR A 148 0.58 8.21 -11.19
C TYR A 148 -0.49 9.30 -11.29
N PRO A 149 -1.43 9.19 -12.25
CA PRO A 149 -2.55 10.12 -12.31
C PRO A 149 -3.55 9.84 -11.17
N ASP A 150 -4.11 10.91 -10.64
CA ASP A 150 -5.23 10.90 -9.71
C ASP A 150 -6.58 10.90 -10.46
N ALA A 151 -7.67 10.58 -9.77
CA ALA A 151 -9.02 10.63 -10.31
C ALA A 151 -9.41 12.01 -10.89
N SER A 152 -8.76 13.07 -10.40
CA SER A 152 -8.95 14.47 -10.83
C SER A 152 -8.12 14.87 -12.07
N LYS A 153 -7.44 13.94 -12.76
CA LYS A 153 -6.44 14.18 -13.83
C LYS A 153 -5.19 14.98 -13.40
N SER A 154 -5.07 15.32 -12.12
CA SER A 154 -3.79 15.74 -11.54
C SER A 154 -2.86 14.54 -11.38
N TRP A 155 -1.59 14.79 -11.08
CA TRP A 155 -0.56 13.78 -10.93
C TRP A 155 -0.05 13.73 -9.50
N ARG A 156 0.05 12.52 -8.96
CA ARG A 156 0.62 12.25 -7.65
C ARG A 156 2.08 11.88 -7.80
N ILE A 157 2.86 12.33 -6.83
CA ILE A 157 4.22 11.88 -6.58
C ILE A 157 4.24 11.31 -5.16
N GLN A 158 4.55 10.02 -5.04
CA GLN A 158 4.55 9.32 -3.75
C GLN A 158 5.92 8.73 -3.48
N ALA A 159 6.45 9.01 -2.29
CA ALA A 159 7.71 8.44 -1.83
C ALA A 159 7.53 6.97 -1.44
N VAL A 160 8.50 6.14 -1.78
CA VAL A 160 8.52 4.73 -1.40
C VAL A 160 8.96 4.59 0.06
N PRO A 161 8.18 3.91 0.92
CA PRO A 161 8.56 3.69 2.31
C PRO A 161 9.75 2.72 2.44
N LEU A 162 10.41 2.67 3.59
CA LEU A 162 11.47 1.69 3.86
C LEU A 162 10.94 0.25 3.87
N SER A 163 9.68 0.06 4.27
CA SER A 163 8.97 -1.23 4.24
C SER A 163 7.46 -1.00 4.14
N ASN A 164 6.68 -2.06 3.86
CA ASN A 164 5.22 -1.98 3.80
C ASN A 164 4.56 -1.42 5.09
N LYS A 165 5.21 -1.58 6.24
CA LYS A 165 4.71 -1.13 7.55
C LYS A 165 5.38 0.17 8.03
N SER A 166 6.33 0.71 7.28
CA SER A 166 7.08 1.90 7.69
C SER A 166 6.39 3.20 7.29
N PHE A 167 6.42 4.17 8.20
CA PHE A 167 6.07 5.57 7.91
C PHE A 167 7.27 6.38 7.41
N GLU A 168 8.48 5.83 7.52
CA GLU A 168 9.70 6.44 7.03
C GLU A 168 9.90 6.12 5.56
N ASN A 169 10.24 7.14 4.77
CA ASN A 169 10.47 7.01 3.33
C ASN A 169 11.94 6.80 3.02
N ARG A 170 12.23 6.04 1.96
CA ARG A 170 13.59 5.94 1.40
C ARG A 170 14.15 7.31 1.03
N LEU A 171 13.27 8.17 0.50
CA LEU A 171 13.54 9.58 0.32
C LEU A 171 12.21 10.35 0.38
N SER A 172 11.99 11.10 1.45
CA SER A 172 10.85 12.02 1.54
C SER A 172 11.04 13.21 0.59
N LEU A 173 9.92 13.76 0.13
CA LEU A 173 9.92 15.04 -0.58
C LEU A 173 10.59 16.14 0.28
N PRO A 174 11.32 17.09 -0.33
CA PRO A 174 12.16 18.05 0.36
C PRO A 174 11.48 18.74 1.53
N LYS A 175 12.16 18.81 2.69
CA LYS A 175 11.65 19.46 3.92
C LYS A 175 11.14 20.87 3.67
N GLN A 176 11.81 21.63 2.81
CA GLN A 176 11.45 22.99 2.46
C GLN A 176 10.14 23.12 1.65
N TRP A 177 9.58 22.01 1.18
CA TRP A 177 8.29 21.95 0.47
C TRP A 177 7.15 21.38 1.32
N GLN A 178 7.48 20.68 2.41
CA GLN A 178 6.51 19.95 3.22
C GLN A 178 5.48 20.90 3.84
N GLY A 179 4.20 20.60 3.66
CA GLY A 179 3.09 21.44 4.14
C GLY A 179 2.74 22.62 3.23
N LEU A 180 3.53 22.92 2.20
CA LEU A 180 3.21 23.97 1.23
C LEU A 180 2.19 23.48 0.19
N ARG A 181 1.46 24.43 -0.40
CA ARG A 181 0.41 24.21 -1.39
C ARG A 181 0.48 25.26 -2.50
N ASP A 182 -0.15 24.94 -3.62
CA ASP A 182 -0.48 25.87 -4.71
C ASP A 182 0.70 26.78 -5.13
N ASP A 183 0.48 28.08 -5.23
CA ASP A 183 1.47 29.05 -5.70
C ASP A 183 2.70 29.17 -4.77
N ASP A 184 2.50 29.06 -3.45
CA ASP A 184 3.61 29.09 -2.49
C ASP A 184 4.57 27.91 -2.72
N LEU A 185 4.01 26.73 -2.95
CA LEU A 185 4.80 25.55 -3.30
C LEU A 185 5.43 25.70 -4.68
N SER A 186 4.69 26.20 -5.67
CA SER A 186 5.20 26.37 -7.03
C SER A 186 6.38 27.34 -7.07
N ALA A 187 6.28 28.47 -6.36
CA ALA A 187 7.35 29.44 -6.21
C ALA A 187 8.55 28.86 -5.45
N LYS A 188 8.31 28.14 -4.35
CA LYS A 188 9.39 27.54 -3.53
C LYS A 188 10.13 26.41 -4.25
N ALA A 189 9.41 25.60 -5.02
CA ALA A 189 9.98 24.50 -5.80
C ALA A 189 10.58 24.98 -7.12
N ASN A 190 10.21 26.18 -7.58
CA ASN A 190 10.44 26.66 -8.94
C ASN A 190 9.90 25.68 -9.99
N ILE A 191 8.71 25.13 -9.72
CA ILE A 191 8.01 24.17 -10.58
C ILE A 191 6.54 24.61 -10.64
N PRO A 192 6.00 24.94 -11.83
CA PRO A 192 4.63 25.42 -11.94
C PRO A 192 3.61 24.29 -11.67
N GLY A 193 2.40 24.69 -11.29
CA GLY A 193 1.26 23.79 -11.16
C GLY A 193 1.33 22.83 -9.97
N CYS A 194 2.18 23.10 -8.97
CA CYS A 194 2.19 22.32 -7.75
C CYS A 194 0.85 22.48 -7.00
N ILE A 195 0.31 21.39 -6.46
CA ILE A 195 -0.97 21.39 -5.73
C ILE A 195 -0.72 21.32 -4.23
N PHE A 196 0.07 20.35 -3.77
CA PHE A 196 0.44 20.23 -2.36
C PHE A 196 1.60 19.27 -2.13
N ILE A 197 2.23 19.36 -0.96
CA ILE A 197 3.03 18.28 -0.36
C ILE A 197 2.57 18.05 1.08
N HIS A 198 2.35 16.79 1.46
CA HIS A 198 2.00 16.42 2.83
C HIS A 198 3.08 16.86 3.83
N ALA A 199 2.71 17.22 5.06
CA ALA A 199 3.63 17.73 6.07
C ALA A 199 4.80 16.77 6.43
N SER A 200 4.64 15.47 6.21
CA SER A 200 5.74 14.49 6.37
C SER A 200 6.49 14.16 5.08
N GLY A 201 6.10 14.74 3.94
CA GLY A 201 6.77 14.58 2.65
C GLY A 201 6.57 13.23 1.95
N PHE A 202 5.66 12.37 2.41
CA PHE A 202 5.43 11.06 1.78
C PHE A 202 4.66 11.12 0.45
N ILE A 203 3.90 12.19 0.22
CA ILE A 203 3.11 12.37 -1.00
C ILE A 203 2.97 13.85 -1.33
N GLY A 204 2.92 14.15 -2.62
CA GLY A 204 2.55 15.44 -3.16
C GLY A 204 1.76 15.30 -4.44
N GLY A 205 1.40 16.43 -5.04
CA GLY A 205 0.77 16.45 -6.35
C GLY A 205 1.08 17.69 -7.16
N ASN A 206 0.97 17.51 -8.47
CA ASN A 206 1.09 18.56 -9.48
C ASN A 206 -0.05 18.43 -10.49
N ALA A 207 -0.44 19.52 -11.14
CA ALA A 207 -1.45 19.51 -12.18
C ALA A 207 -1.04 18.70 -13.41
N THR A 208 0.27 18.58 -13.69
CA THR A 208 0.79 17.92 -14.89
C THR A 208 1.76 16.78 -14.58
N TYR A 209 1.88 15.86 -15.53
CA TYR A 209 2.87 14.78 -15.50
C TYR A 209 4.29 15.33 -15.38
N ASP A 210 4.64 16.26 -16.27
CA ASP A 210 5.98 16.85 -16.32
C ASP A 210 6.34 17.58 -15.03
N GLY A 211 5.35 18.25 -14.41
CA GLY A 211 5.53 18.91 -13.12
C GLY A 211 5.78 17.90 -11.99
N ALA A 212 5.02 16.81 -11.92
CA ALA A 212 5.25 15.75 -10.94
C ALA A 212 6.62 15.07 -11.13
N LEU A 213 7.03 14.83 -12.38
CA LEU A 213 8.35 14.27 -12.71
C LEU A 213 9.48 15.24 -12.34
N ALA A 214 9.31 16.55 -12.61
CA ALA A 214 10.26 17.58 -12.20
C ALA A 214 10.40 17.64 -10.67
N MET A 215 9.30 17.49 -9.92
CA MET A 215 9.34 17.43 -8.46
C MET A 215 10.16 16.24 -7.97
N ALA A 216 9.98 15.05 -8.56
CA ALA A 216 10.75 13.86 -8.21
C ALA A 216 12.25 14.05 -8.50
N ARG A 217 12.59 14.50 -9.70
CA ARG A 217 13.98 14.78 -10.11
C ARG A 217 14.65 15.77 -9.19
N ARG A 218 13.99 16.90 -8.93
CA ARG A 218 14.52 17.94 -8.06
C ARG A 218 14.71 17.46 -6.62
N SER A 219 13.86 16.54 -6.16
CA SER A 219 14.01 15.89 -4.86
C SER A 219 15.26 15.01 -4.79
N LEU A 220 15.56 14.25 -5.85
CA LEU A 220 16.80 13.46 -5.96
C LEU A 220 18.05 14.34 -5.99
N GLU A 221 18.01 15.44 -6.75
CA GLU A 221 19.13 16.40 -6.83
C GLU A 221 19.47 17.02 -5.47
N LEU A 222 18.46 17.48 -4.73
CA LEU A 222 18.64 18.09 -3.41
C LEU A 222 19.23 17.09 -2.42
N ALA A 223 18.78 15.84 -2.44
CA ALA A 223 19.32 14.78 -1.57
C ALA A 223 20.79 14.47 -1.86
N ASN A 224 21.18 14.46 -3.14
CA ASN A 224 22.56 14.25 -3.55
C ASN A 224 23.47 15.43 -3.13
N ALA A 225 22.98 16.66 -3.26
CA ALA A 225 23.70 17.86 -2.82
C ALA A 225 23.92 17.88 -1.31
N ASP A 226 22.90 17.52 -0.52
CA ASP A 226 23.01 17.43 0.94
C ASP A 226 24.03 16.37 1.37
N SER A 227 24.03 15.22 0.69
CA SER A 227 24.97 14.13 0.94
C SER A 227 26.43 14.55 0.69
N LEU A 228 26.68 15.28 -0.40
CA LEU A 228 28.02 15.81 -0.73
C LEU A 228 28.49 16.90 0.24
N ASN A 229 27.57 17.72 0.74
CA ASN A 229 27.90 18.76 1.72
C ASN A 229 28.21 18.18 3.10
N ASN A 230 27.50 17.12 3.51
CA ASN A 230 27.76 16.45 4.78
C ASN A 230 29.10 15.70 4.78
N LYS A 231 29.48 15.06 3.67
CA LYS A 231 30.81 14.42 3.54
C LYS A 231 31.96 15.43 3.67
N ARG A 232 31.86 16.59 2.99
CA ARG A 232 32.87 17.65 3.08
C ARG A 232 33.03 18.18 4.51
N LYS A 233 31.92 18.37 5.23
CA LYS A 233 31.94 18.82 6.63
C LYS A 233 32.47 17.79 7.64
N SER A 234 32.50 16.49 7.29
CA SER A 234 33.06 15.45 8.16
C SER A 234 34.55 15.19 7.93
N GLU A 235 35.11 15.75 6.85
CA GLU A 235 36.52 15.63 6.48
C GLU A 235 37.35 16.85 6.93
N ASP A 236 36.69 17.92 7.39
CA ASP A 236 37.26 19.11 8.05
C ASP A 236 37.15 19.00 9.59
#